data_AF-A0A2N6A5B7-F1
#
_entry.id   AF-A0A2N6A5B7-F1
#
_cell.length_a   1.000
_cell.length_b   1.000
_cell.length_c   1.000
_cell.angle_alpha   90.00
_cell.angle_beta   90.00
_cell.angle_gamma   90.00
#
_symmetry.space_group_name_H-M   'P 1'
#
loop_
_entity.id
_entity.type
_entity.pdbx_description
1 polymer ?
#
loop_
_entity_poly.entity_id
_entity_poly.type
_entity_poly.pdbx_seq_one_letter_code
_entity_poly.pdbx_strand_id
1 'polypeptide(L)' 'MAILYVLIDETGLSTVMLFDLLGRKLRELRVNGEGRVHGLLDVSALQTGMYLLIVHNRDATSIGKVVIAR' A
#
# COMPACT_ATOMS: atom_id res chain seq x y z
N MET A 1 -10.20 -9.51 11.18
CA MET A 1 -10.03 -8.36 10.27
C MET A 1 -8.54 -8.15 10.10
N ALA A 2 -7.99 -8.24 8.88
CA ALA A 2 -6.56 -8.02 8.62
C ALA A 2 -6.39 -6.74 7.81
N ILE A 3 -5.61 -5.80 8.35
CA ILE A 3 -5.41 -4.47 7.77
C ILE A 3 -3.91 -4.23 7.60
N LEU A 4 -3.52 -3.74 6.44
CA LEU A 4 -2.20 -3.14 6.24
C LEU A 4 -2.30 -1.64 6.54
N TYR A 5 -1.57 -1.21 7.56
CA TYR A 5 -1.44 0.19 7.92
C TYR A 5 -0.25 0.81 7.18
N VAL A 6 -0.49 1.95 6.53
CA VAL A 6 0.53 2.68 5.78
C VAL A 6 0.58 4.12 6.29
N LEU A 7 1.79 4.61 6.51
CA LEU A 7 2.05 5.99 6.89
C LEU A 7 2.74 6.68 5.73
N ILE A 8 2.14 7.76 5.24
CA ILE A 8 2.67 8.57 4.15
C ILE A 8 2.96 9.95 4.73
N ASP A 9 4.21 10.38 4.66
CA ASP A 9 4.65 11.68 5.17
C ASP A 9 5.01 12.59 3.99
N GLU A 10 4.02 12.83 3.14
CA GLU A 10 4.18 13.55 1.87
C GLU A 10 2.96 14.42 1.61
N THR A 11 3.18 15.60 1.02
CA THR A 11 2.10 16.49 0.59
C THR A 11 1.60 16.13 -0.80
N GLY A 12 0.28 16.18 -1.00
CA GLY A 12 -0.38 15.90 -2.26
C GLY A 12 -0.86 14.45 -2.40
N LEU A 13 -1.21 14.10 -3.64
CA LEU A 13 -1.78 12.79 -3.96
C LEU A 13 -0.69 11.72 -4.00
N SER A 14 -0.85 10.72 -3.15
CA SER A 14 -0.08 9.48 -3.13
C SER A 14 -1.00 8.29 -3.42
N THR A 15 -0.51 7.33 -4.20
CA THR A 15 -1.21 6.09 -4.51
C THR A 15 -0.42 4.93 -3.93
N VAL A 16 -1.05 4.20 -3.02
CA VAL A 16 -0.54 2.97 -2.42
C VAL A 16 -1.18 1.80 -3.15
N MET A 17 -0.37 0.90 -3.68
CA MET A 17 -0.82 -0.26 -4.43
C MET A 17 -0.18 -1.52 -3.90
N LEU A 18 -0.97 -2.59 -3.77
CA LEU A 18 -0.49 -3.91 -3.38
C LEU A 18 -0.63 -4.86 -4.56
N PHE A 19 0.44 -5.60 -4.84
CA PHE A 19 0.54 -6.56 -5.93
C PHE A 19 0.91 -7.95 -5.40
N ASP A 20 0.46 -9.00 -6.08
CA ASP A 20 1.08 -10.31 -5.91
C ASP A 20 2.44 -10.39 -6.63
N LEU A 21 3.15 -11.50 -6.42
CA LEU A 21 4.47 -11.73 -7.03
C LEU A 21 4.40 -12.00 -8.54
N LEU A 22 3.21 -12.15 -9.12
CA LEU A 22 3.00 -12.25 -10.57
C LEU A 22 2.72 -10.87 -11.20
N GLY A 23 2.76 -9.80 -10.41
CA GLY A 23 2.53 -8.43 -10.87
C GLY A 23 1.05 -8.05 -11.03
N ARG A 24 0.11 -8.83 -10.49
CA ARG A 24 -1.31 -8.47 -10.51
C ARG A 24 -1.62 -7.52 -9.36
N LYS A 25 -2.21 -6.35 -9.68
CA LYS A 25 -2.68 -5.39 -8.66
C LYS A 25 -3.89 -5.95 -7.93
N LEU A 26 -3.78 -6.09 -6.61
CA LEU A 26 -4.83 -6.65 -5.75
C LEU A 26 -5.61 -5.58 -5.01
N ARG A 27 -4.93 -4.49 -4.61
CA ARG A 27 -5.51 -3.39 -3.84
C ARG A 27 -4.88 -2.07 -4.26
N GLU A 28 -5.65 -1.01 -4.11
CA GLU A 28 -5.22 0.37 -4.31
C GLU A 28 -5.88 1.24 -3.25
N LEU A 29 -5.12 2.20 -2.73
CA LEU A 29 -5.61 3.27 -1.88
C LEU A 29 -4.99 4.58 -2.37
N ARG A 30 -5.84 5.56 -2.62
CA ARG A 30 -5.41 6.92 -2.92
C ARG A 30 -5.52 7.74 -1.64
N VAL A 31 -4.44 8.40 -1.30
CA VAL A 31 -4.31 9.24 -0.11
C VAL A 31 -3.91 10.62 -0.59
N ASN A 32 -4.72 11.63 -0.29
CA ASN A 32 -4.33 13.01 -0.51
C ASN A 32 -3.96 13.61 0.84
N GLY A 33 -2.68 13.89 1.04
CA GLY A 33 -2.17 14.39 2.31
C GLY A 33 -1.79 15.86 2.26
N GLU A 34 -2.04 16.56 3.36
CA GLU A 34 -1.43 17.87 3.64
C GLU A 34 -0.26 17.70 4.63
N GLY A 35 0.45 16.56 4.55
CA GLY A 35 1.49 16.13 5.50
C GLY A 35 1.34 14.66 5.86
N ARG A 36 1.57 14.31 7.14
CA ARG A 36 1.51 12.93 7.64
C ARG A 36 0.09 12.37 7.61
N VAL A 37 -0.17 11.38 6.76
CA VAL A 37 -1.48 10.71 6.64
C VAL A 37 -1.38 9.21 6.85
N HIS A 38 -2.43 8.68 7.48
CA HIS A 38 -2.62 7.27 7.77
C HIS A 38 -3.57 6.65 6.73
N GLY A 39 -3.10 5.62 6.04
CA GLY A 39 -3.90 4.81 5.12
C GLY A 39 -4.15 3.42 5.68
N LEU A 40 -5.38 2.92 5.50
CA LEU A 40 -5.75 1.55 5.85
C LEU A 40 -6.13 0.79 4.59
N LEU A 41 -5.42 -0.31 4.31
CA LEU A 41 -5.74 -1.24 3.24
C LEU A 41 -6.37 -2.50 3.83
N ASP A 42 -7.59 -2.84 3.43
CA ASP A 42 -8.17 -4.13 3.81
C ASP A 42 -7.52 -5.27 3.00
N VAL A 43 -6.86 -6.16 3.72
CA VAL A 43 -6.17 -7.34 3.19
C VAL A 43 -6.83 -8.65 3.64
N SER A 44 -8.03 -8.58 4.24
CA SER A 44 -8.71 -9.74 4.82
C SER A 44 -9.00 -10.85 3.82
N ALA A 45 -9.24 -10.52 2.54
CA ALA A 45 -9.51 -11.48 1.47
C ALA A 45 -8.24 -12.02 0.78
N LEU A 46 -7.04 -11.56 1.17
CA LEU A 46 -5.78 -12.00 0.55
C LEU A 46 -5.26 -13.27 1.24
N GLN A 47 -4.53 -14.11 0.51
CA GLN A 47 -3.93 -15.31 1.10
C GLN A 47 -2.71 -14.95 1.98
N THR A 48 -2.35 -15.83 2.91
CA THR A 48 -1.05 -15.72 3.60
C THR A 48 0.07 -15.83 2.56
N GLY A 49 1.05 -14.92 2.60
CA GLY A 49 2.12 -14.89 1.62
C GLY A 49 2.85 -13.56 1.51
N MET A 50 3.76 -13.49 0.54
CA MET A 50 4.54 -12.29 0.23
C MET A 50 3.91 -11.51 -0.92
N TYR A 51 3.90 -10.19 -0.77
CA TYR A 51 3.31 -9.23 -1.69
C TYR A 51 4.28 -8.08 -1.93
N LEU A 52 4.09 -7.37 -3.04
CA LEU A 52 4.81 -6.13 -3.34
C LEU A 52 3.92 -4.95 -3.01
N LEU A 53 4.45 -4.01 -2.23
CA LEU A 53 3.82 -2.73 -1.95
C LEU A 53 4.53 -1.65 -2.76
N ILE A 54 3.78 -0.91 -3.56
CA ILE A 54 4.29 0.21 -4.34
C ILE A 54 3.58 1.46 -3.86
N VAL A 55 4.35 2.46 -3.45
CA VAL A 55 3.86 3.79 -3.11
C VAL A 55 4.38 4.75 -4.16
N HIS A 56 3.47 5.37 -4.89
CA HIS A 56 3.79 6.34 -5.93
C HIS A 56 3.21 7.69 -5.55
N ASN A 57 4.04 8.72 -5.54
CA ASN A 57 3.62 10.11 -5.39
C ASN A 57 4.08 10.91 -6.62
N ARG A 58 3.92 12.24 -6.60
CA ARG A 58 4.29 13.10 -7.73
C ARG A 58 5.76 12.96 -8.13
N ASP A 59 6.64 12.82 -7.16
CA ASP A 59 8.08 13.02 -7.33
C ASP A 59 8.88 11.71 -7.31
N ALA A 60 8.33 10.65 -6.71
CA ALA A 60 9.03 9.42 -6.43
C ALA A 60 8.13 8.18 -6.43
N THR A 61 8.78 7.04 -6.61
CA THR A 61 8.20 5.71 -6.41
C THR A 61 9.03 4.95 -5.39
N SER A 62 8.38 4.48 -4.34
CA SER A 62 8.95 3.60 -3.33
C SER A 62 8.38 2.19 -3.47
N ILE A 63 9.24 1.18 -3.34
CA ILE A 63 8.85 -0.23 -3.47
C ILE A 63 9.29 -0.97 -2.21
N GLY A 64 8.37 -1.74 -1.64
CA GLY A 64 8.58 -2.57 -0.47
C GLY A 64 7.98 -3.96 -0.63
N LYS A 65 8.37 -4.88 0.27
CA LYS A 65 7.77 -6.21 0.39
C LYS A 65 6.94 -6.26 1.66
N VAL A 66 5.75 -6.83 1.57
CA VAL A 66 4.85 -7.04 2.71
C VAL A 66 4.56 -8.53 2.82
N VAL A 67 4.64 -9.06 4.03
CA VAL A 67 4.21 -10.42 4.34
C VAL A 67 2.87 -10.32 5.06
N ILE A 68 1.85 -10.96 4.50
CA ILE A 68 0.59 -11.19 5.19
C ILE A 68 0.71 -12.56 5.84
N ALA A 69 0.69 -12.58 7.17
CA ALA A 69 0.64 -13.79 7.98
C ALA A 69 -0.66 -13.77 8.81
N ARG A 70 -1.23 -14.95 9.05
CA ARG A 70 -2.41 -15.16 9.89
C ARG A 70 -2.05 -16.12 11.00
#